data_AF-A0A973MD53-F1
#
_entry.id   AF-A0A973MD53-F1
#
_cell.length_a   1.000
_cell.length_b   1.000
_cell.length_c   1.000
_cell.angle_alpha   90.00
_cell.angle_beta   90.00
_cell.angle_gamma   90.00
#
_symmetry.space_group_name_H-M   'P 1'
#
loop_
_entity.id
_entity.type
_entity.pdbx_description
1 polymer ?
#
loop_
_entity_poly.entity_id
_entity_poly.type
_entity_poly.pdbx_seq_one_letter_code
_entity_poly.pdbx_strand_id
1 'polypeptide(L)'
;MAELVDVVCHTCRIVLPLLDSPVGREAWWKFLDEHAYHQVELMWEHSEAQERIDIDYIEVGSDIRSDPSFAEYAGDWPGRPLALHPRPTARAVAEIVERAFAAMDADTWQAAPADAVAAERIMQHMDFAPPPGELVDDAAVLARLAAVQAALKQLRQASGEPVGEHLRTFLNDVLRALPTAADLPPDELRAESGPLASPRLWDTERALRLIQHLVAARIALP
;
A
#
# COMPACT_ATOMS: atom_id res chain seq x y z
N MET A 1 0.24 -0.39 -58.09
CA MET A 1 0.79 0.00 -56.78
C MET A 1 0.14 1.31 -56.39
N ALA A 2 -0.79 1.26 -55.44
CA ALA A 2 -1.39 2.44 -54.83
C ALA A 2 -1.11 2.31 -53.33
N GLU A 3 -0.47 3.33 -52.76
CA GLU A 3 -0.16 3.42 -51.34
C GLU A 3 -1.47 3.41 -50.54
N LEU A 4 -1.58 2.49 -49.59
CA LEU A 4 -2.58 2.56 -48.53
C LEU A 4 -2.10 3.66 -47.58
N VAL A 5 -2.66 4.85 -47.76
CA VAL A 5 -2.59 5.93 -46.77
C VAL A 5 -3.34 5.41 -45.55
N ASP A 6 -2.59 5.14 -44.47
CA ASP A 6 -3.14 4.79 -43.17
C ASP A 6 -3.82 6.05 -42.61
N VAL A 7 -5.12 6.18 -42.87
CA VAL A 7 -5.94 7.28 -42.32
C VAL A 7 -6.17 6.94 -40.86
N VAL A 8 -5.27 7.42 -40.01
CA VAL A 8 -5.43 7.41 -38.56
C VAL A 8 -6.76 8.08 -38.22
N CYS A 9 -7.65 7.33 -37.58
CA CYS A 9 -8.97 7.81 -37.17
C CYS A 9 -8.81 8.93 -36.13
N HIS A 10 -8.81 10.19 -36.56
CA HIS A 10 -8.87 11.38 -35.69
C HIS A 10 -10.20 11.52 -34.92
N THR A 11 -11.12 10.56 -35.10
CA THR A 11 -12.47 10.54 -34.49
C THR A 11 -12.55 9.65 -33.25
N CYS A 12 -11.52 8.85 -32.96
CA CYS A 12 -11.38 8.22 -31.66
C CYS A 12 -10.96 9.29 -30.65
N ARG A 13 -11.90 10.16 -30.27
CA ARG A 13 -11.73 11.05 -29.13
C ARG A 13 -11.51 10.14 -27.93
N ILE A 14 -10.26 10.00 -27.49
CA ILE A 14 -9.96 9.33 -26.24
C ILE A 14 -10.72 10.14 -25.18
N VAL A 15 -11.84 9.59 -24.73
CA VAL A 15 -12.56 10.15 -23.60
C VAL A 15 -11.67 9.80 -22.42
N LEU A 16 -10.96 10.81 -21.92
CA LEU A 16 -10.29 10.76 -20.65
C LEU A 16 -11.18 11.55 -19.71
N PRO A 17 -12.13 10.91 -18.99
CA PRO A 17 -13.06 11.61 -18.09
C PRO A 17 -12.33 12.52 -17.09
N LEU A 18 -11.09 12.16 -16.74
CA LEU A 18 -10.18 12.96 -15.94
C LEU A 18 -9.92 14.36 -16.53
N LEU A 19 -9.67 14.46 -17.84
CA LEU A 19 -9.34 15.70 -18.56
C LEU A 19 -10.57 16.57 -18.86
N ASP A 20 -11.77 15.99 -18.78
CA ASP A 20 -13.03 16.71 -18.98
C ASP A 20 -13.39 17.56 -17.74
N SER A 21 -12.83 17.25 -16.57
CA SER A 21 -12.96 18.08 -15.37
C SER A 21 -11.79 19.08 -15.22
N PRO A 22 -12.02 20.33 -14.77
CA PRO A 22 -10.94 21.29 -14.53
C PRO A 22 -9.88 20.79 -13.54
N VAL A 23 -10.30 20.14 -12.45
CA VAL A 23 -9.42 19.61 -11.40
C VAL A 23 -8.61 18.42 -11.89
N GLY A 24 -9.24 17.46 -12.57
CA GLY A 24 -8.52 16.31 -13.13
C GLY A 24 -7.53 16.72 -14.23
N ARG A 25 -7.86 17.76 -15.01
CA ARG A 25 -6.92 18.35 -15.98
C ARG A 25 -5.73 19.02 -15.30
N GLU A 26 -5.93 19.73 -14.19
CA GLU A 26 -4.84 20.34 -13.42
C GLU A 26 -3.93 19.29 -12.80
N ALA A 27 -4.52 18.26 -12.17
CA ALA A 27 -3.80 17.10 -11.65
C ALA A 27 -2.95 16.44 -12.74
N TRP A 28 -3.51 16.25 -13.94
CA TRP A 28 -2.79 15.69 -15.09
C TRP A 28 -1.61 16.55 -15.54
N TRP A 29 -1.79 17.88 -15.65
CA TRP A 29 -0.69 18.76 -16.01
C TRP A 29 0.41 18.79 -14.96
N LYS A 30 0.04 18.80 -13.67
CA LYS A 30 1.01 18.72 -12.59
C LYS A 30 1.76 17.40 -12.60
N PHE A 31 1.08 16.28 -12.85
CA PHE A 31 1.72 14.98 -13.01
C PHE A 31 2.77 15.00 -14.13
N LEU A 32 2.40 15.51 -15.30
CA LEU A 32 3.33 15.65 -16.43
C LEU A 32 4.51 16.57 -16.10
N ASP A 33 4.30 17.65 -15.36
CA ASP A 33 5.38 18.57 -14.93
C ASP A 33 6.35 17.89 -13.94
N GLU A 34 5.82 17.23 -12.91
CA GLU A 34 6.61 16.55 -11.88
C GLU A 34 7.40 15.33 -12.44
N HIS A 35 6.95 14.77 -13.56
CA HIS A 35 7.51 13.55 -14.12
C HIS A 35 7.99 13.68 -15.58
N ALA A 36 8.09 14.90 -16.13
CA ALA A 36 8.52 15.15 -17.51
C ALA A 36 9.87 14.52 -17.88
N TYR A 37 10.72 14.28 -16.88
CA TYR A 37 12.06 13.70 -17.03
C TYR A 37 12.23 12.34 -16.33
N HIS A 38 11.13 11.78 -15.81
CA HIS A 38 11.11 10.44 -15.23
C HIS A 38 10.47 9.48 -16.24
N GLN A 39 10.97 8.25 -16.32
CA GLN A 39 10.25 7.20 -17.03
C GLN A 39 8.98 6.90 -16.23
N VAL A 40 7.88 7.49 -16.67
CA VAL A 40 6.55 7.15 -16.16
C VAL A 40 6.05 5.98 -16.99
N GLU A 41 6.12 4.79 -16.42
CA GLU A 41 5.42 3.63 -16.97
C GLU A 41 3.94 3.77 -16.64
N LEU A 42 3.07 3.55 -17.63
CA LEU A 42 1.65 3.50 -17.36
C LEU A 42 1.41 2.29 -16.47
N MET A 43 0.87 2.52 -15.28
CA MET A 43 0.28 1.50 -14.43
C MET A 43 -0.50 0.49 -15.32
N TRP A 44 -0.11 -0.79 -15.27
CA TRP A 44 -0.59 -1.94 -16.10
C TRP A 44 0.04 -2.21 -17.45
N GLU A 45 0.99 -1.42 -17.97
CA GLU A 45 1.55 -1.70 -19.31
C GLU A 45 2.20 -3.10 -19.41
N HIS A 46 2.57 -3.67 -18.27
CA HIS A 46 3.17 -5.00 -18.15
C HIS A 46 2.47 -5.93 -17.14
N SER A 47 1.40 -5.48 -16.47
CA SER A 47 0.74 -6.25 -15.40
C SER A 47 -0.62 -6.78 -15.85
N GLU A 48 -0.87 -8.08 -15.63
CA GLU A 48 -2.12 -8.74 -16.04
C GLU A 48 -3.35 -8.31 -15.21
N ALA A 49 -3.16 -7.70 -14.03
CA ALA A 49 -4.24 -7.27 -13.14
C ALA A 49 -3.88 -5.99 -12.37
N GLN A 50 -4.91 -5.21 -12.01
CA GLN A 50 -4.74 -3.92 -11.34
C GLN A 50 -4.16 -3.99 -9.94
N GLU A 51 -4.43 -5.09 -9.25
CA GLU A 51 -3.98 -5.39 -7.89
C GLU A 51 -2.46 -5.66 -7.81
N ARG A 52 -1.77 -5.79 -8.96
CA ARG A 52 -0.34 -6.14 -9.05
C ARG A 52 0.60 -4.94 -9.11
N ILE A 53 0.07 -3.73 -9.11
CA ILE A 53 0.91 -2.54 -9.10
C ILE A 53 1.28 -2.27 -7.65
N ASP A 54 2.55 -2.47 -7.28
CA ASP A 54 3.11 -2.54 -5.93
C ASP A 54 2.28 -1.95 -4.80
N ILE A 55 2.22 -2.75 -3.76
CA ILE A 55 1.21 -2.65 -2.73
C ILE A 55 1.48 -1.44 -1.80
N ASP A 56 2.62 -0.74 -1.98
CA ASP A 56 3.03 0.47 -1.24
C ASP A 56 2.88 1.79 -2.05
N TYR A 57 2.27 1.75 -3.24
CA TYR A 57 1.99 2.98 -3.98
C TYR A 57 0.80 3.74 -3.40
N ILE A 58 0.79 5.04 -3.66
CA ILE A 58 -0.30 5.94 -3.32
C ILE A 58 -1.04 6.24 -4.63
N GLU A 59 -2.25 5.71 -4.77
CA GLU A 59 -3.08 5.98 -5.93
C GLU A 59 -3.67 7.40 -5.84
N VAL A 60 -3.82 8.11 -6.96
CA VAL A 60 -4.46 9.43 -6.95
C VAL A 60 -5.91 9.28 -7.35
N GLY A 61 -6.82 9.71 -6.48
CA GLY A 61 -8.26 9.68 -6.72
C GLY A 61 -8.90 8.30 -6.56
N SER A 62 -8.28 7.39 -5.80
CA SER A 62 -8.90 6.12 -5.41
C SER A 62 -10.01 6.33 -4.36
N ASP A 63 -10.76 5.27 -4.08
CA ASP A 63 -11.75 5.24 -3.00
C ASP A 63 -11.13 4.94 -1.62
N ILE A 64 -9.82 4.69 -1.57
CA ILE A 64 -9.09 4.43 -0.34
C ILE A 64 -8.85 5.76 0.37
N ARG A 65 -9.34 5.88 1.61
CA ARG A 65 -9.24 7.12 2.40
C ARG A 65 -7.79 7.64 2.57
N SER A 66 -6.78 6.78 2.50
CA SER A 66 -5.38 7.17 2.65
C SER A 66 -4.75 7.81 1.41
N ASP A 67 -5.44 7.74 0.28
CA ASP A 67 -4.94 8.16 -1.01
C ASP A 67 -5.39 9.60 -1.30
N PRO A 68 -4.52 10.46 -1.87
CA PRO A 68 -4.86 11.83 -2.20
C PRO A 68 -5.93 11.85 -3.30
N SER A 69 -6.92 12.71 -3.13
CA SER A 69 -7.82 13.06 -4.22
C SER A 69 -7.09 13.79 -5.35
N PHE A 70 -7.69 13.84 -6.55
CA PHE A 70 -7.17 14.68 -7.64
C PHE A 70 -7.04 16.16 -7.24
N ALA A 71 -7.90 16.66 -6.35
CA ALA A 71 -7.84 18.03 -5.86
C ALA A 71 -6.62 18.27 -4.96
N GLU A 72 -6.34 17.35 -4.04
CA GLU A 72 -5.14 17.42 -3.19
C GLU A 72 -3.88 17.25 -4.01
N TYR A 73 -3.87 16.31 -4.96
CA TYR A 73 -2.74 16.12 -5.85
C TYR A 73 -2.48 17.35 -6.72
N ALA A 74 -3.51 17.94 -7.34
CA ALA A 74 -3.39 19.18 -8.10
C ALA A 74 -2.92 20.37 -7.23
N GLY A 75 -3.52 20.53 -6.06
CA GLY A 75 -3.26 21.63 -5.12
C GLY A 75 -2.16 21.32 -4.11
N ASP A 76 -2.43 21.61 -2.85
CA ASP A 76 -1.57 21.27 -1.73
C ASP A 76 -2.08 19.97 -1.08
N TRP A 77 -1.22 18.95 -1.04
CA TRP A 77 -1.53 17.68 -0.39
C TRP A 77 -0.87 17.65 0.99
N PRO A 78 -1.63 17.78 2.09
CA PRO A 78 -1.05 17.91 3.43
C PRO A 78 -0.19 16.70 3.83
N GLY A 79 -0.50 15.53 3.30
CA GLY A 79 0.24 14.29 3.57
C GLY A 79 1.54 14.13 2.77
N ARG A 80 1.79 14.98 1.77
CA ARG A 80 2.95 14.85 0.87
C ARG A 80 4.29 14.80 1.62
N PRO A 81 4.57 15.66 2.62
CA PRO A 81 5.84 15.59 3.35
C PRO A 81 6.06 14.22 4.00
N LEU A 82 5.01 13.67 4.65
CA LEU A 82 5.07 12.35 5.28
C LEU A 82 5.21 11.23 4.25
N ALA A 83 4.48 11.30 3.14
CA ALA A 83 4.54 10.33 2.05
C ALA A 83 5.90 10.25 1.34
N LEU A 84 6.67 11.35 1.34
CA LEU A 84 8.01 11.42 0.73
C LEU A 84 9.13 10.86 1.63
N HIS A 85 8.86 10.57 2.90
CA HIS A 85 9.87 9.95 3.76
C HIS A 85 10.21 8.53 3.25
N PRO A 86 11.49 8.11 3.35
CA PRO A 86 11.87 6.74 3.06
C PRO A 86 11.08 5.75 3.92
N ARG A 87 10.64 4.64 3.30
CA ARG A 87 9.84 3.59 3.95
C ARG A 87 10.57 2.23 3.89
N PRO A 88 11.70 2.06 4.59
CA PRO A 88 12.50 0.85 4.51
C PRO A 88 11.76 -0.39 5.03
N THR A 89 10.91 -0.25 6.05
CA THR A 89 10.13 -1.37 6.59
C THR A 89 9.07 -1.82 5.59
N ALA A 90 8.29 -0.89 5.05
CA ALA A 90 7.30 -1.18 4.02
C ALA A 90 7.94 -1.81 2.79
N ARG A 91 9.09 -1.28 2.34
CA ARG A 91 9.86 -1.87 1.24
C ARG A 91 10.29 -3.31 1.52
N ALA A 92 10.85 -3.59 2.69
CA ALA A 92 11.26 -4.96 3.05
C ALA A 92 10.07 -5.93 3.10
N VAL A 93 8.91 -5.47 3.57
CA VAL A 93 7.68 -6.25 3.56
C VAL A 93 7.11 -6.41 2.15
N ALA A 94 7.19 -5.40 1.28
CA ALA A 94 6.77 -5.48 -0.11
C ALA A 94 7.49 -6.61 -0.84
N GLU A 95 8.81 -6.70 -0.70
CA GLU A 95 9.60 -7.78 -1.32
C GLU A 95 9.15 -9.19 -0.84
N ILE A 96 8.71 -9.33 0.42
CA ILE A 96 8.19 -10.60 0.96
C ILE A 96 6.80 -10.89 0.39
N VAL A 97 5.94 -9.88 0.34
CA VAL A 97 4.57 -9.97 -0.16
C VAL A 97 4.56 -10.28 -1.66
N GLU A 98 5.42 -9.65 -2.46
CA GLU A 98 5.61 -9.93 -3.89
C GLU A 98 6.01 -11.38 -4.13
N ARG A 99 6.95 -11.92 -3.35
CA ARG A 99 7.33 -13.35 -3.46
C ARG A 99 6.16 -14.28 -3.13
N ALA A 100 5.32 -13.91 -2.17
CA ALA A 100 4.12 -14.68 -1.83
C ALA A 100 3.09 -14.64 -2.97
N PHE A 101 2.82 -13.47 -3.55
CA PHE A 101 1.95 -13.35 -4.73
C PHE A 101 2.49 -14.13 -5.92
N ALA A 102 3.78 -14.01 -6.24
CA ALA A 102 4.39 -14.78 -7.33
C ALA A 102 4.26 -16.29 -7.10
N ALA A 103 4.37 -16.77 -5.86
CA ALA A 103 4.17 -18.17 -5.52
C ALA A 103 2.70 -18.61 -5.68
N MET A 104 1.74 -17.73 -5.37
CA MET A 104 0.31 -17.96 -5.59
C MET A 104 -0.02 -17.99 -7.08
N ASP A 105 0.45 -17.02 -7.86
CA ASP A 105 0.26 -16.93 -9.32
C ASP A 105 0.85 -18.15 -10.06
N ALA A 106 1.95 -18.71 -9.54
CA ALA A 106 2.59 -19.90 -10.09
C ALA A 106 1.98 -21.23 -9.59
N ASP A 107 0.87 -21.20 -8.84
CA ASP A 107 0.23 -22.37 -8.20
C ASP A 107 1.18 -23.18 -7.29
N THR A 108 2.25 -22.55 -6.79
CA THR A 108 3.21 -23.19 -5.87
C THR A 108 2.82 -23.00 -4.40
N TRP A 109 1.98 -22.01 -4.11
CA TRP A 109 1.45 -21.77 -2.78
C TRP A 109 0.38 -22.80 -2.41
N GLN A 110 0.71 -23.68 -1.47
CA GLN A 110 -0.23 -24.61 -0.86
C GLN A 110 -0.78 -24.06 0.44
N ALA A 111 -2.06 -23.70 0.47
CA ALA A 111 -2.74 -23.32 1.71
C ALA A 111 -3.32 -24.52 2.43
N ALA A 112 -3.23 -24.50 3.76
CA ALA A 112 -3.91 -25.44 4.62
C ALA A 112 -5.30 -24.92 5.02
N PRO A 113 -6.27 -25.78 5.36
CA PRO A 113 -7.58 -25.35 5.84
C PRO A 113 -7.53 -24.41 7.06
N ALA A 114 -6.52 -24.55 7.91
CA ALA A 114 -6.32 -23.68 9.08
C ALA A 114 -5.90 -22.24 8.71
N ASP A 115 -5.40 -22.02 7.50
CA ASP A 115 -4.88 -20.73 7.06
C ASP A 115 -5.98 -19.68 6.95
N ALA A 116 -7.18 -20.07 6.48
CA ALA A 116 -8.32 -19.17 6.37
C ALA A 116 -8.74 -18.61 7.74
N VAL A 117 -8.79 -19.47 8.77
CA VAL A 117 -9.15 -19.07 10.14
C VAL A 117 -8.08 -18.14 10.73
N ALA A 118 -6.80 -18.43 10.48
CA ALA A 118 -5.71 -17.56 10.93
C ALA A 118 -5.75 -16.20 10.21
N ALA A 119 -5.99 -16.20 8.90
CA ALA A 119 -6.13 -15.01 8.07
C ALA A 119 -7.27 -14.11 8.56
N GLU A 120 -8.47 -14.66 8.79
CA GLU A 120 -9.61 -13.91 9.32
C GLU A 120 -9.30 -13.25 10.66
N ARG A 121 -8.64 -13.96 11.58
CA ARG A 121 -8.24 -13.40 12.88
C ARG A 121 -7.19 -12.30 12.74
N ILE A 122 -6.22 -12.47 11.84
CA ILE A 122 -5.23 -11.43 11.54
C ILE A 122 -5.95 -10.16 11.05
N MET A 123 -6.89 -10.31 10.12
CA MET A 123 -7.63 -9.19 9.52
C MET A 123 -8.41 -8.37 10.54
N GLN A 124 -8.95 -8.98 11.60
CA GLN A 124 -9.66 -8.27 12.68
C GLN A 124 -8.79 -7.24 13.43
N HIS A 125 -7.46 -7.38 13.33
CA HIS A 125 -6.50 -6.51 14.01
C HIS A 125 -5.69 -5.66 13.02
N MET A 126 -5.98 -5.73 11.72
CA MET A 126 -5.27 -4.99 10.69
C MET A 126 -6.15 -3.91 10.07
N ASP A 127 -6.32 -2.80 10.77
CA ASP A 127 -6.89 -1.57 10.20
C ASP A 127 -5.81 -0.49 10.14
N PHE A 128 -5.02 -0.53 9.08
CA PHE A 128 -3.87 0.35 8.88
C PHE A 128 -4.06 1.19 7.60
N ALA A 129 -4.87 2.24 7.70
CA ALA A 129 -5.00 3.25 6.64
C ALA A 129 -5.38 4.65 7.15
N PRO A 130 -4.71 5.20 8.19
CA PRO A 130 -4.86 6.62 8.45
C PRO A 130 -4.33 7.40 7.23
N PRO A 131 -4.99 8.47 6.79
CA PRO A 131 -4.45 9.31 5.73
C PRO A 131 -3.13 9.94 6.13
N PRO A 132 -2.14 10.06 5.22
CA PRO A 132 -0.85 10.67 5.54
C PRO A 132 -0.99 12.17 5.91
N GLY A 133 -2.08 12.82 5.51
CA GLY A 133 -2.41 14.20 5.87
C GLY A 133 -3.27 14.34 7.14
N GLU A 134 -3.59 13.24 7.82
CA GLU A 134 -4.35 13.28 9.07
C GLU A 134 -3.49 13.90 10.18
N LEU A 135 -4.02 14.97 10.78
CA LEU A 135 -3.37 15.63 11.91
C LEU A 135 -3.43 14.73 13.14
N VAL A 136 -2.31 14.64 13.86
CA VAL A 136 -2.22 13.84 15.09
C VAL A 136 -1.78 14.68 16.26
N ASP A 137 -2.32 14.37 17.43
CA ASP A 137 -1.78 14.77 18.73
C ASP A 137 -1.10 13.58 19.41
N ASP A 138 -0.49 13.81 20.58
CA ASP A 138 0.15 12.76 21.38
C ASP A 138 -0.76 11.56 21.64
N ALA A 139 -2.05 11.80 21.89
CA ALA A 139 -3.00 10.72 22.18
C ALA A 139 -3.27 9.87 20.94
N ALA A 140 -3.40 10.50 19.77
CA ALA A 140 -3.54 9.83 18.48
C ALA A 140 -2.29 9.01 18.13
N VAL A 141 -1.08 9.55 18.38
CA VAL A 141 0.18 8.79 18.18
C VAL A 141 0.20 7.54 19.06
N LEU A 142 -0.18 7.64 20.34
CA LEU A 142 -0.23 6.49 21.25
C LEU A 142 -1.30 5.47 20.85
N ALA A 143 -2.47 5.92 20.40
CA ALA A 143 -3.54 5.03 19.93
C ALA A 143 -3.11 4.24 18.68
N ARG A 144 -2.46 4.91 17.73
CA ARG A 144 -1.89 4.28 16.52
C ARG A 144 -0.80 3.29 16.85
N LEU A 145 0.13 3.65 17.75
CA LEU A 145 1.15 2.72 18.24
C LEU A 145 0.52 1.48 18.91
N ALA A 146 -0.52 1.67 19.73
CA ALA A 146 -1.22 0.55 20.37
C ALA A 146 -1.87 -0.39 19.33
N ALA A 147 -2.45 0.16 18.26
CA ALA A 147 -2.99 -0.63 17.15
C ALA A 147 -1.89 -1.42 16.44
N VAL A 148 -0.76 -0.79 16.12
CA VAL A 148 0.43 -1.46 15.55
C VAL A 148 0.89 -2.61 16.45
N GLN A 149 1.03 -2.36 17.76
CA GLN A 149 1.45 -3.39 18.72
C GLN A 149 0.46 -4.56 18.80
N ALA A 150 -0.85 -4.28 18.74
CA ALA A 150 -1.88 -5.31 18.72
C ALA A 150 -1.78 -6.20 17.47
N ALA A 151 -1.57 -5.61 16.29
CA ALA A 151 -1.39 -6.36 15.05
C ALA A 151 -0.11 -7.19 15.05
N LEU A 152 1.02 -6.62 15.50
CA LEU A 152 2.28 -7.36 15.64
C LEU A 152 2.13 -8.54 16.59
N LYS A 153 1.40 -8.37 17.70
CA LYS A 153 1.09 -9.47 18.63
C LYS A 153 0.26 -10.54 17.93
N GLN A 154 -0.75 -10.15 17.15
CA GLN A 154 -1.60 -11.10 16.45
C GLN A 154 -0.85 -11.89 15.37
N LEU A 155 0.05 -11.24 14.62
CA LEU A 155 0.93 -11.92 13.67
C LEU A 155 1.82 -12.97 14.37
N ARG A 156 2.43 -12.61 15.51
CA ARG A 156 3.23 -13.54 16.33
C ARG A 156 2.42 -14.70 16.88
N GLN A 157 1.16 -14.46 17.25
CA GLN A 157 0.28 -15.52 17.71
C GLN A 157 -0.05 -16.48 16.56
N ALA A 158 -0.44 -15.95 15.40
CA ALA A 158 -0.75 -16.75 14.21
C ALA A 158 0.44 -17.59 13.73
N SER A 159 1.68 -17.09 13.83
CA SER A 159 2.87 -17.87 13.47
C SER A 159 3.12 -19.08 14.40
N GLY A 160 2.53 -19.08 15.60
CA GLY A 160 2.59 -20.19 16.56
C GLY A 160 1.43 -21.19 16.45
N GLU A 161 0.42 -20.90 15.62
CA GLU A 161 -0.74 -21.77 15.40
C GLU A 161 -0.43 -22.86 14.37
N PRO A 162 -1.24 -23.94 14.29
CA PRO A 162 -1.07 -25.01 13.30
C PRO A 162 -1.51 -24.58 11.90
N VAL A 163 -0.94 -23.50 11.38
CA VAL A 163 -1.08 -23.03 10.00
C VAL A 163 -0.17 -23.83 9.06
N GLY A 164 -0.51 -23.81 7.77
CA GLY A 164 0.25 -24.40 6.68
C GLY A 164 1.66 -23.81 6.54
N GLU A 165 2.55 -24.56 5.92
CA GLU A 165 3.98 -24.22 5.86
C GLU A 165 4.27 -22.92 5.11
N HIS A 166 3.54 -22.63 4.02
CA HIS A 166 3.72 -21.39 3.26
C HIS A 166 3.26 -20.17 4.06
N LEU A 167 2.08 -20.23 4.69
CA LEU A 167 1.61 -19.14 5.56
C LEU A 167 2.55 -18.95 6.75
N ARG A 168 3.03 -20.04 7.36
CA ARG A 168 4.00 -19.97 8.46
C ARG A 168 5.30 -19.29 8.04
N THR A 169 5.86 -19.68 6.91
CA THR A 169 7.09 -19.10 6.36
C THR A 169 6.89 -17.61 6.09
N PHE A 170 5.80 -17.24 5.43
CA PHE A 170 5.44 -15.85 5.18
C PHE A 170 5.34 -15.04 6.49
N LEU A 171 4.57 -15.53 7.48
CA LEU A 171 4.41 -14.86 8.78
C LEU A 171 5.75 -14.66 9.50
N ASN A 172 6.62 -15.66 9.46
CA ASN A 172 7.95 -15.57 10.06
C ASN A 172 8.84 -14.54 9.35
N ASP A 173 8.79 -14.49 8.02
CA ASP A 173 9.59 -13.54 7.24
C ASP A 173 9.12 -12.11 7.47
N VAL A 174 7.81 -11.84 7.45
CA VAL A 174 7.30 -10.48 7.74
C VAL A 174 7.57 -10.07 9.19
N LEU A 175 7.48 -10.99 10.15
CA LEU A 175 7.82 -10.70 11.55
C LEU A 175 9.31 -10.39 11.77
N ARG A 176 10.20 -10.86 10.90
CA ARG A 176 11.62 -10.48 10.90
C ARG A 176 11.88 -9.12 10.26
N ALA A 177 11.07 -8.74 9.28
CA ALA A 177 11.18 -7.44 8.61
C ALA A 177 10.52 -6.30 9.41
N LEU A 178 9.49 -6.61 10.18
CA LEU A 178 8.76 -5.63 10.99
C LEU A 178 9.54 -5.21 12.25
N PRO A 179 9.39 -3.95 12.69
CA PRO A 179 10.04 -3.47 13.90
C PRO A 179 9.55 -4.19 15.15
N THR A 180 10.43 -4.24 16.14
CA THR A 180 10.13 -4.69 17.50
C THR A 180 9.62 -3.52 18.35
N ALA A 181 9.16 -3.82 19.57
CA ALA A 181 8.76 -2.76 20.51
C ALA A 181 9.91 -1.82 20.89
N ALA A 182 11.16 -2.30 20.82
CA ALA A 182 12.34 -1.47 21.08
C ALA A 182 12.62 -0.46 19.96
N ASP A 183 12.18 -0.75 18.74
CA ASP A 183 12.38 0.11 17.57
C ASP A 183 11.31 1.23 17.49
N LEU A 184 10.24 1.10 18.27
CA LEU A 184 9.07 2.00 18.32
C LEU A 184 8.81 2.54 19.74
N PRO A 185 9.79 3.20 20.41
CA PRO A 185 9.61 3.72 21.76
C PRO A 185 8.61 4.90 21.77
N PRO A 186 7.55 4.87 22.61
CA PRO A 186 6.47 5.86 22.58
C PRO A 186 6.92 7.32 22.71
N ASP A 187 7.96 7.57 23.50
CA ASP A 187 8.46 8.92 23.76
C ASP A 187 9.14 9.52 22.52
N GLU A 188 9.93 8.71 21.80
CA GLU A 188 10.58 9.17 20.57
C GLU A 188 9.57 9.34 19.45
N LEU A 189 8.59 8.43 19.31
CA LEU A 189 7.57 8.57 18.26
C LEU A 189 6.75 9.84 18.45
N ARG A 190 6.45 10.23 19.69
CA ARG A 190 5.77 11.52 19.98
C ARG A 190 6.67 12.71 19.66
N ALA A 191 7.95 12.65 20.04
CA ALA A 191 8.90 13.72 19.76
C ALA A 191 9.19 13.92 18.25
N GLU A 192 9.18 12.83 17.48
CA GLU A 192 9.31 12.84 16.01
C GLU A 192 8.03 13.28 15.30
N SER A 193 6.88 13.07 15.93
CA SER A 193 5.60 13.48 15.38
C SER A 193 5.52 15.01 15.41
N GLY A 194 5.46 15.61 14.22
CA GLY A 194 5.12 17.02 14.07
C GLY A 194 3.60 17.19 14.09
N PRO A 195 3.02 17.97 13.16
CA PRO A 195 1.57 18.00 12.99
C PRO A 195 1.01 16.69 12.39
N LEU A 196 1.88 15.84 11.83
CA LEU A 196 1.58 14.53 11.25
C LEU A 196 2.27 13.43 12.08
N ALA A 197 1.99 12.17 11.75
CA ALA A 197 2.62 11.03 12.43
C ALA A 197 4.14 10.94 12.23
N SER A 198 4.84 10.34 13.18
CA SER A 198 6.25 9.95 13.03
C SER A 198 6.44 9.13 11.74
N PRO A 199 7.48 9.42 10.95
CA PRO A 199 7.83 8.61 9.77
C PRO A 199 8.02 7.13 10.07
N ARG A 200 8.56 6.76 11.23
CA ARG A 200 8.76 5.36 11.63
C ARG A 200 7.42 4.65 11.89
N LEU A 201 6.51 5.34 12.57
CA LEU A 201 5.17 4.83 12.83
C LEU A 201 4.42 4.66 11.50
N TRP A 202 4.49 5.67 10.64
CA TRP A 202 3.87 5.65 9.32
C TRP A 202 4.40 4.50 8.43
N ASP A 203 5.72 4.33 8.34
CA ASP A 203 6.38 3.24 7.60
C ASP A 203 5.87 1.86 8.08
N THR A 204 5.77 1.68 9.39
CA THR A 204 5.26 0.43 9.99
C THR A 204 3.80 0.16 9.63
N GLU A 205 2.95 1.19 9.66
CA GLU A 205 1.54 1.05 9.29
C GLU A 205 1.38 0.74 7.80
N ARG A 206 2.20 1.33 6.93
CA ARG A 206 2.23 0.97 5.50
C ARG A 206 2.62 -0.49 5.33
N ALA A 207 3.69 -0.94 6.00
CA ALA A 207 4.11 -2.34 5.98
C ALA A 207 2.97 -3.31 6.41
N LEU A 208 2.24 -2.98 7.48
CA LEU A 208 1.11 -3.77 7.94
C LEU A 208 -0.07 -3.77 6.96
N ARG A 209 -0.29 -2.66 6.22
CA ARG A 209 -1.27 -2.59 5.14
C ARG A 209 -0.92 -3.53 3.98
N LEU A 210 0.36 -3.70 3.64
CA LEU A 210 0.79 -4.66 2.61
C LEU A 210 0.42 -6.09 3.00
N ILE A 211 0.66 -6.44 4.26
CA ILE A 211 0.33 -7.76 4.81
C ILE A 211 -1.19 -7.96 4.80
N GLN A 212 -1.95 -6.95 5.21
CA GLN A 212 -3.40 -6.97 5.16
C GLN A 212 -3.91 -7.28 3.74
N HIS A 213 -3.33 -6.65 2.71
CA HIS A 213 -3.73 -6.87 1.33
C HIS A 213 -3.53 -8.32 0.88
N LEU A 214 -2.35 -8.90 1.13
CA LEU A 214 -2.08 -10.31 0.83
C LEU A 214 -3.02 -11.25 1.60
N VAL A 215 -3.21 -11.01 2.90
CA VAL A 215 -4.06 -11.84 3.74
C VAL A 215 -5.52 -11.77 3.26
N ALA A 216 -6.00 -10.60 2.87
CA ALA A 216 -7.33 -10.41 2.29
C ALA A 216 -7.48 -11.15 0.95
N ALA A 217 -6.49 -11.06 0.06
CA ALA A 217 -6.49 -11.82 -1.20
C ALA A 217 -6.59 -13.34 -0.94
N ARG A 218 -5.99 -13.85 0.15
CA ARG A 218 -6.09 -15.27 0.50
C ARG A 218 -7.43 -15.69 1.06
N ILE A 219 -8.14 -14.81 1.77
CA ILE A 219 -9.52 -15.06 2.25
C ILE A 219 -10.50 -15.11 1.07
N ALA A 220 -10.20 -14.40 -0.03
CA ALA A 220 -11.03 -14.37 -1.23
C ALA A 220 -10.82 -15.55 -2.19
N LEU A 221 -9.78 -16.37 -2.02
CA LEU A 221 -9.50 -17.54 -2.86
C LEU A 221 -10.23 -18.79 -2.32
N PRO A 222 -11.27 -19.29 -3.02
CA PRO A 222 -12.08 -20.45 -2.62
C PRO A 222 -11.30 -21.78 -2.58
#